data_AF-A0ABD3C4E8-F1
#
_entry.id   AF-A0ABD3C4E8-F1
#
_cell.length_a   1.000
_cell.length_b   1.000
_cell.length_c   1.000
_cell.angle_alpha   90.00
_cell.angle_beta   90.00
_cell.angle_gamma   90.00
#
_symmetry.space_group_name_H-M   'P 1'
#
loop_
_entity.id
_entity.type
_entity.pdbx_description
1 polymer ?
#
loop_
_entity_poly.entity_id
_entity_poly.type
_entity_poly.pdbx_seq_one_letter_code
_entity_poly.pdbx_strand_id
1 'polypeptide(L)'
;MELLRNTHCISSPFRPPALLPHSRSAISVSPCKKIKTIGKCTSTCSASNSHTILKSSKITSKKEEEEHVELRSWMDRNGFPPCKVTLKERPSHDSKHSPIHYVAASEDLQQGDVAFSVPGSLVVTLERVLGNETIAELLTTNKLSELACLALYLMYEKKQGKRSFWYPYIRELDRQRGRGQLAVESPLLWSETELDYLTGSPIKAEIKERAEGIKREYNELDTVWFMAGSLFQQYPYDIPTEAFPFEIFKQAFVAVQSCVVHLQKVSLARRFALVPLGPPFLSYQSNCKAMLTAVGEAVQLVVDRSYKAGEPISVWCGPQPNSKLLINYGFVDEDNSYDRVVVKASLNTEDPQYQDKRLAAQRNGKLSVQVFQVSVGKEKEAVIDMLPYLRLGYVSDPSDMQCVLSSQGPICPVSSCMERAVLDQLTMYFINRLAGYPTTLAEDEILLVDHNLNPKRRVATQLVRLEKKILKACLQATVDLINQLPDHSLAPCPAPYAPDLKCIFESLYLFTVSVVKFVIHSNGHRLTRWISFSGFWRLI
;
A
#
# COMPACT_ATOMS: atom_id res chain seq x y z
N MET A 1 -2.52 -48.17 11.29
CA MET A 1 -3.83 -47.62 10.93
C MET A 1 -4.55 -46.92 12.09
N GLU A 2 -3.85 -46.38 13.10
CA GLU A 2 -4.53 -45.68 14.22
C GLU A 2 -3.81 -44.44 14.78
N LEU A 3 -2.74 -43.95 14.13
CA LEU A 3 -1.99 -42.76 14.59
C LEU A 3 -2.12 -41.51 13.70
N LEU A 4 -2.97 -41.54 12.66
CA LEU A 4 -3.24 -40.38 11.78
C LEU A 4 -4.43 -39.50 12.25
N ARG A 5 -4.99 -39.72 13.44
CA ARG A 5 -6.20 -39.01 13.93
C ARG A 5 -5.96 -37.70 14.68
N ASN A 6 -4.72 -37.27 14.91
CA ASN A 6 -4.42 -36.09 15.74
C ASN A 6 -4.03 -34.82 14.94
N THR A 7 -4.79 -34.50 13.90
CA THR A 7 -4.95 -33.10 13.45
C THR A 7 -6.44 -32.86 13.19
N HIS A 8 -6.99 -31.82 13.81
CA HIS A 8 -8.43 -31.53 13.90
C HIS A 8 -9.16 -31.53 12.54
N CYS A 9 -9.62 -32.70 12.10
CA CYS A 9 -10.62 -32.87 11.05
C CYS A 9 -11.82 -33.56 11.71
N ILE A 10 -12.61 -32.79 12.48
CA ILE A 10 -13.85 -33.27 13.09
C ILE A 10 -15.01 -32.67 12.31
N SER A 11 -15.84 -33.52 11.69
CA SER A 11 -17.10 -33.13 11.08
C SER A 11 -18.22 -33.16 12.13
N SER A 12 -18.85 -32.02 12.43
CA SER A 12 -20.22 -31.98 12.97
C SER A 12 -20.91 -30.64 12.68
N PRO A 13 -22.22 -30.62 12.39
CA PRO A 13 -22.95 -29.43 11.95
C PRO A 13 -23.52 -28.61 13.11
N PHE A 14 -23.33 -27.29 13.07
CA PHE A 14 -23.91 -26.32 14.00
C PHE A 14 -25.16 -25.65 13.39
N ARG A 15 -26.18 -25.39 14.22
CA ARG A 15 -27.45 -24.71 13.87
C ARG A 15 -27.45 -23.29 14.45
N PRO A 16 -27.57 -22.21 13.65
CA PRO A 16 -27.70 -20.85 14.19
C PRO A 16 -29.16 -20.40 14.40
N PRO A 17 -29.37 -19.31 15.18
CA PRO A 17 -30.58 -19.04 15.95
C PRO A 17 -31.58 -18.06 15.29
N ALA A 18 -32.75 -17.96 15.92
CA ALA A 18 -33.90 -17.13 15.54
C ALA A 18 -33.66 -15.62 15.75
N LEU A 19 -34.20 -14.82 14.80
CA LEU A 19 -34.29 -13.36 14.80
C LEU A 19 -35.63 -12.91 15.37
N LEU A 20 -35.64 -11.86 16.21
CA LEU A 20 -36.81 -11.01 16.51
C LEU A 20 -36.34 -9.56 16.86
N PRO A 21 -37.22 -8.54 16.76
CA PRO A 21 -36.92 -7.32 16.01
C PRO A 21 -36.95 -6.00 16.81
N HIS A 22 -36.62 -4.94 16.06
CA HIS A 22 -36.63 -3.50 16.33
C HIS A 22 -37.66 -2.92 17.32
N SER A 23 -37.21 -1.91 18.07
CA SER A 23 -38.05 -0.82 18.59
C SER A 23 -37.54 0.54 18.08
N ARG A 24 -38.44 1.28 17.40
CA ARG A 24 -38.29 2.68 17.00
C ARG A 24 -38.66 3.59 18.16
N SER A 25 -37.99 4.74 18.26
CA SER A 25 -38.50 5.92 18.97
C SER A 25 -38.18 7.16 18.15
N ALA A 26 -39.24 7.91 17.80
CA ALA A 26 -39.22 9.19 17.10
C ALA A 26 -39.24 10.37 18.11
N ILE A 27 -39.42 11.60 17.58
CA ILE A 27 -39.74 12.89 18.24
C ILE A 27 -38.47 13.74 18.48
N SER A 28 -38.35 15.03 18.15
CA SER A 28 -39.24 16.07 17.60
C SER A 28 -38.44 17.18 16.91
N VAL A 29 -39.10 17.84 15.98
CA VAL A 29 -38.76 19.09 15.28
C VAL A 29 -39.06 20.32 16.15
N SER A 30 -38.32 21.44 15.98
CA SER A 30 -38.80 22.84 15.89
C SER A 30 -37.62 23.86 15.98
N PRO A 31 -37.77 25.18 15.68
CA PRO A 31 -37.38 25.72 14.36
C PRO A 31 -36.53 27.02 14.39
N CYS A 32 -36.06 27.40 13.19
CA CYS A 32 -35.79 28.76 12.69
C CYS A 32 -34.94 29.77 13.49
N LYS A 33 -33.92 30.34 12.81
CA LYS A 33 -33.83 31.80 12.57
C LYS A 33 -32.89 32.13 11.40
N LYS A 34 -33.42 32.92 10.46
CA LYS A 34 -32.71 33.60 9.37
C LYS A 34 -32.06 34.88 9.90
N ILE A 35 -30.85 35.22 9.45
CA ILE A 35 -30.37 36.60 9.37
C ILE A 35 -29.70 36.82 8.01
N LYS A 36 -29.95 38.02 7.46
CA LYS A 36 -29.70 38.51 6.10
C LYS A 36 -28.30 39.14 5.94
N THR A 37 -27.69 38.88 4.77
CA THR A 37 -26.93 39.75 3.82
C THR A 37 -26.16 41.00 4.30
N ILE A 38 -24.95 41.19 3.73
CA ILE A 38 -24.50 42.27 2.80
C ILE A 38 -22.95 42.29 2.81
N GLY A 39 -22.26 42.19 1.68
CA GLY A 39 -21.58 43.38 1.12
C GLY A 39 -20.40 43.00 0.21
N LYS A 40 -20.42 43.54 -1.01
CA LYS A 40 -19.40 43.48 -2.06
C LYS A 40 -18.14 44.26 -1.65
N CYS A 41 -16.97 43.87 -2.18
CA CYS A 41 -16.15 44.82 -2.94
C CYS A 41 -15.06 44.13 -3.77
N THR A 42 -14.94 44.64 -4.98
CA THR A 42 -14.03 44.33 -6.09
C THR A 42 -12.73 45.12 -5.97
N SER A 43 -11.59 44.56 -6.38
CA SER A 43 -10.57 45.31 -7.12
C SER A 43 -9.56 44.38 -7.80
N THR A 44 -9.57 44.45 -9.12
CA THR A 44 -8.60 44.01 -10.12
C THR A 44 -7.30 44.80 -10.06
N CYS A 45 -6.14 44.15 -10.20
CA CYS A 45 -5.01 44.71 -10.95
C CYS A 45 -4.06 43.61 -11.47
N SER A 46 -3.82 43.69 -12.77
CA SER A 46 -2.90 42.89 -13.59
C SER A 46 -1.48 43.48 -13.56
N ALA A 47 -0.43 42.66 -13.69
CA ALA A 47 0.74 42.94 -14.53
C ALA A 47 1.77 41.78 -14.62
N SER A 48 2.09 41.46 -15.89
CA SER A 48 3.24 40.77 -16.52
C SER A 48 4.62 40.89 -15.85
N ASN A 49 5.40 39.78 -15.80
CA ASN A 49 6.60 39.40 -16.60
C ASN A 49 7.84 40.30 -16.30
N SER A 50 9.10 39.84 -16.15
CA SER A 50 9.85 38.80 -16.85
C SER A 50 11.10 38.39 -16.04
N HIS A 51 11.68 37.24 -16.41
CA HIS A 51 12.98 36.71 -15.98
C HIS A 51 14.17 37.58 -16.41
N THR A 52 15.19 37.69 -15.55
CA THR A 52 16.61 37.70 -15.96
C THR A 52 17.49 37.10 -14.85
N ILE A 53 18.27 36.07 -15.21
CA ILE A 53 19.34 35.45 -14.42
C ILE A 53 20.67 36.07 -14.83
N LEU A 54 21.52 36.46 -13.87
CA LEU A 54 22.99 36.31 -13.96
C LEU A 54 23.67 36.48 -12.59
N LYS A 55 24.76 35.73 -12.44
CA LYS A 55 25.45 35.26 -11.22
C LYS A 55 26.33 36.33 -10.54
N SER A 56 26.49 36.24 -9.21
CA SER A 56 27.80 35.94 -8.56
C SER A 56 27.76 36.14 -7.02
N SER A 57 27.88 35.01 -6.31
CA SER A 57 28.83 34.73 -5.22
C SER A 57 29.07 35.78 -4.09
N LYS A 58 28.39 35.54 -2.95
CA LYS A 58 28.74 35.84 -1.52
C LYS A 58 27.50 36.22 -0.72
N ILE A 59 26.44 35.41 -0.80
CA ILE A 59 25.26 35.47 0.08
C ILE A 59 24.78 34.03 0.25
N THR A 60 25.59 33.16 0.86
CA THR A 60 25.18 31.76 1.11
C THR A 60 24.68 31.55 2.53
N SER A 61 25.26 32.23 3.54
CA SER A 61 24.83 32.03 4.92
C SER A 61 23.53 32.75 5.30
N LYS A 62 23.31 34.00 4.83
CA LYS A 62 22.07 34.76 5.14
C LYS A 62 20.84 34.33 4.35
N LYS A 63 21.04 33.72 3.17
CA LYS A 63 19.93 33.33 2.28
C LYS A 63 19.31 32.00 2.69
N GLU A 64 20.14 31.10 3.26
CA GLU A 64 19.66 29.82 3.79
C GLU A 64 18.80 30.06 5.05
N GLU A 65 19.24 30.89 6.01
CA GLU A 65 18.44 31.22 7.21
C GLU A 65 17.09 31.91 6.93
N GLU A 66 16.98 32.73 5.88
CA GLU A 66 15.71 33.35 5.47
C GLU A 66 14.72 32.36 4.83
N GLU A 67 15.18 31.21 4.31
CA GLU A 67 14.36 30.26 3.54
C GLU A 67 13.64 29.20 4.41
N HIS A 68 14.14 28.89 5.61
CA HIS A 68 13.59 27.86 6.51
C HIS A 68 12.24 28.22 7.16
N VAL A 69 11.80 29.49 7.04
CA VAL A 69 10.64 30.03 7.76
C VAL A 69 9.39 30.17 6.87
N GLU A 70 9.34 29.59 5.67
CA GLU A 70 8.15 29.77 4.81
C GLU A 70 6.96 28.84 5.12
N LEU A 71 7.17 27.53 5.35
CA LEU A 71 6.02 26.60 5.51
C LEU A 71 5.26 26.91 6.80
N ARG A 72 5.93 26.98 7.95
CA ARG A 72 5.29 27.25 9.24
C ARG A 72 4.61 28.62 9.25
N SER A 73 5.30 29.67 8.80
CA SER A 73 4.73 31.02 8.72
C SER A 73 3.57 31.13 7.73
N TRP A 74 3.59 30.34 6.64
CA TRP A 74 2.44 30.25 5.74
C TRP A 74 1.26 29.55 6.41
N MET A 75 1.49 28.46 7.14
CA MET A 75 0.45 27.78 7.91
C MET A 75 -0.16 28.71 8.95
N ASP A 76 0.67 29.38 9.76
CA ASP A 76 0.23 30.28 10.83
C ASP A 76 -0.61 31.44 10.29
N ARG A 77 -0.18 32.08 9.18
CA ARG A 77 -0.94 33.16 8.51
C ARG A 77 -2.29 32.70 7.95
N ASN A 78 -2.47 31.41 7.72
CA ASN A 78 -3.68 30.83 7.16
C ASN A 78 -4.49 30.02 8.19
N GLY A 79 -4.32 30.35 9.48
CA GLY A 79 -5.18 29.85 10.56
C GLY A 79 -4.72 28.52 11.17
N PHE A 80 -3.46 28.13 10.99
CA PHE A 80 -2.89 26.99 11.73
C PHE A 80 -2.78 27.34 13.23
N PRO A 81 -3.38 26.53 14.12
CA PRO A 81 -3.33 26.79 15.55
C PRO A 81 -1.94 26.50 16.15
N PRO A 82 -1.65 27.03 17.36
CA PRO A 82 -0.50 26.59 18.13
C PRO A 82 -0.46 25.06 18.25
N CYS A 83 0.72 24.48 18.10
CA CYS A 83 0.91 23.03 18.11
C CYS A 83 2.19 22.65 18.85
N LYS A 84 2.31 21.37 19.19
CA LYS A 84 3.38 20.82 20.01
C LYS A 84 4.49 20.18 19.16
N VAL A 85 4.69 20.69 17.96
CA VAL A 85 5.69 20.18 17.01
C VAL A 85 6.52 21.27 16.36
N THR A 86 7.74 20.90 16.01
CA THR A 86 8.69 21.71 15.22
C THR A 86 9.19 20.92 14.03
N LEU A 87 9.59 21.63 12.98
CA LEU A 87 10.37 21.03 11.90
C LEU A 87 11.85 21.03 12.31
N LYS A 88 12.52 19.90 12.06
CA LYS A 88 13.96 19.73 12.21
C LYS A 88 14.55 19.21 10.91
N GLU A 89 15.86 19.34 10.77
CA GLU A 89 16.59 18.90 9.60
C GLU A 89 17.41 17.65 9.84
N ARG A 90 17.57 16.89 8.78
CA ARG A 90 18.51 15.79 8.69
C ARG A 90 19.23 15.87 7.36
N PRO A 91 20.53 15.54 7.33
CA PRO A 91 21.30 15.57 6.10
C PRO A 91 20.71 14.61 5.07
N SER A 92 20.70 15.03 3.81
CA SER A 92 20.50 14.11 2.69
C SER A 92 21.74 13.23 2.53
N HIS A 93 21.54 11.96 2.15
CA HIS A 93 22.65 11.06 1.90
C HIS A 93 23.44 11.43 0.62
N ASP A 94 22.81 12.10 -0.34
CA ASP A 94 23.51 12.73 -1.46
C ASP A 94 23.72 14.20 -1.13
N SER A 95 24.99 14.61 -1.09
CA SER A 95 25.44 15.96 -0.79
C SER A 95 25.01 17.00 -1.83
N LYS A 96 24.52 16.57 -3.00
CA LYS A 96 23.92 17.45 -4.02
C LYS A 96 22.50 17.91 -3.66
N HIS A 97 21.90 17.32 -2.63
CA HIS A 97 20.54 17.64 -2.22
C HIS A 97 20.53 18.34 -0.87
N SER A 98 19.60 19.29 -0.72
CA SER A 98 19.35 19.96 0.54
C SER A 98 18.97 18.97 1.63
N PRO A 99 19.24 19.30 2.92
CA PRO A 99 18.69 18.57 4.05
C PRO A 99 17.17 18.40 3.91
N ILE A 100 16.64 17.27 4.37
CA ILE A 100 15.20 17.04 4.40
C ILE A 100 14.65 17.40 5.77
N HIS A 101 13.43 17.92 5.82
CA HIS A 101 12.74 18.22 7.06
C HIS A 101 11.98 17.02 7.61
N TYR A 102 11.90 16.92 8.93
CA TYR A 102 11.02 16.00 9.63
C TYR A 102 10.32 16.68 10.80
N VAL A 103 9.19 16.12 11.21
CA VAL A 103 8.40 16.59 12.35
C VAL A 103 8.94 15.97 13.64
N ALA A 104 9.29 16.82 14.58
CA ALA A 104 9.72 16.45 15.92
C ALA A 104 8.83 17.08 16.98
N ALA A 105 8.72 16.45 18.15
CA ALA A 105 8.05 17.05 19.29
C ALA A 105 8.78 18.35 19.69
N SER A 106 8.04 19.43 19.94
CA SER A 106 8.65 20.69 20.43
C SER A 106 8.83 20.70 21.95
N GLU A 107 8.10 19.84 22.64
CA GLU A 107 8.07 19.66 24.09
C GLU A 107 7.83 18.18 24.43
N ASP A 108 7.90 17.81 25.71
CA ASP A 108 7.56 16.47 26.14
C ASP A 108 6.05 16.21 25.94
N LEU A 109 5.72 15.12 25.23
CA LEU A 109 4.35 14.69 24.98
C LEU A 109 4.03 13.43 25.77
N GLN A 110 2.78 13.28 26.17
CA GLN A 110 2.22 12.06 26.73
C GLN A 110 1.24 11.42 25.75
N GLN A 111 1.03 10.12 25.90
CA GLN A 111 0.00 9.41 25.14
C GLN A 111 -1.36 10.14 25.25
N GLY A 112 -2.01 10.36 24.11
CA GLY A 112 -3.28 11.08 24.04
C GLY A 112 -3.15 12.58 23.81
N ASP A 113 -1.94 13.15 23.85
CA ASP A 113 -1.72 14.54 23.46
C ASP A 113 -1.98 14.75 21.97
N VAL A 114 -2.61 15.89 21.65
CA VAL A 114 -2.72 16.37 20.27
C VAL A 114 -1.40 17.02 19.89
N ALA A 115 -0.62 16.38 19.00
CA ALA A 115 0.63 16.93 18.50
C ALA A 115 0.37 18.17 17.63
N PHE A 116 -0.59 18.06 16.70
CA PHE A 116 -1.04 19.18 15.86
C PHE A 116 -2.44 18.94 15.27
N SER A 117 -3.06 20.03 14.83
CA SER A 117 -4.37 20.05 14.16
C SER A 117 -4.31 20.96 12.94
N VAL A 118 -4.33 20.40 11.74
CA VAL A 118 -4.30 21.15 10.48
C VAL A 118 -5.73 21.47 10.02
N PRO A 119 -6.11 22.75 9.86
CA PRO A 119 -7.41 23.13 9.30
C PRO A 119 -7.60 22.58 7.89
N GLY A 120 -8.82 22.19 7.53
CA GLY A 120 -9.16 21.64 6.21
C GLY A 120 -8.94 22.61 5.05
N SER A 121 -8.87 23.93 5.31
CA SER A 121 -8.43 24.93 4.34
C SER A 121 -6.97 24.74 3.89
N LEU A 122 -6.14 24.11 4.71
CA LEU A 122 -4.73 23.79 4.45
C LEU A 122 -4.51 22.33 4.01
N VAL A 123 -5.58 21.56 3.79
CA VAL A 123 -5.47 20.16 3.33
C VAL A 123 -5.89 20.08 1.86
N VAL A 124 -5.04 19.46 1.04
CA VAL A 124 -5.39 19.19 -0.37
C VAL A 124 -6.09 17.85 -0.45
N THR A 125 -7.31 17.85 -0.97
CA THR A 125 -8.13 16.66 -1.21
C THR A 125 -8.76 16.73 -2.59
N LEU A 126 -9.28 15.61 -3.11
CA LEU A 126 -9.98 15.65 -4.38
C LEU A 126 -11.18 16.59 -4.37
N GLU A 127 -11.90 16.70 -3.24
CA GLU A 127 -13.01 17.66 -3.07
C GLU A 127 -12.60 19.08 -3.46
N ARG A 128 -11.39 19.49 -3.05
CA ARG A 128 -10.87 20.83 -3.35
C ARG A 128 -10.42 20.97 -4.79
N VAL A 129 -9.84 19.90 -5.34
CA VAL A 129 -9.24 19.88 -6.67
C VAL A 129 -10.30 19.88 -7.77
N LEU A 130 -11.36 19.09 -7.59
CA LEU A 130 -12.34 18.76 -8.63
C LEU A 130 -13.74 19.34 -8.33
N GLY A 131 -13.99 19.80 -7.09
CA GLY A 131 -15.35 20.01 -6.60
C GLY A 131 -16.09 18.69 -6.38
N ASN A 132 -17.38 18.71 -6.03
CA ASN A 132 -18.10 17.48 -5.66
C ASN A 132 -18.67 16.69 -6.87
N GLU A 133 -19.15 17.35 -7.92
CA GLU A 133 -19.84 16.67 -9.05
C GLU A 133 -18.88 15.93 -9.97
N THR A 134 -17.73 16.54 -10.30
CA THR A 134 -16.71 15.96 -11.19
C THR A 134 -16.03 14.72 -10.58
N ILE A 135 -15.94 14.64 -9.24
CA ILE A 135 -15.38 13.46 -8.55
C ILE A 135 -16.23 12.23 -8.82
N ALA A 136 -17.56 12.35 -8.81
CA ALA A 136 -18.44 11.23 -9.08
C ALA A 136 -18.19 10.67 -10.49
N GLU A 137 -18.04 11.53 -11.49
CA GLU A 137 -17.77 11.13 -12.87
C GLU A 137 -16.41 10.43 -13.01
N LEU A 138 -15.33 11.00 -12.45
CA LEU A 138 -14.01 10.37 -12.48
C LEU A 138 -13.98 9.00 -11.79
N LEU A 139 -14.60 8.90 -10.61
CA LEU A 139 -14.69 7.65 -9.88
C LEU A 139 -15.57 6.61 -10.62
N THR A 140 -16.50 7.05 -11.48
CA THR A 140 -17.31 6.12 -12.29
C THR A 140 -16.61 5.68 -13.57
N THR A 141 -15.77 6.52 -14.18
CA THR A 141 -15.05 6.17 -15.41
C THR A 141 -13.85 5.26 -15.16
N ASN A 142 -13.31 5.21 -13.94
CA ASN A 142 -12.16 4.39 -13.53
C ASN A 142 -10.89 4.58 -14.41
N LYS A 143 -10.79 5.71 -15.11
CA LYS A 143 -9.67 5.99 -16.02
C LYS A 143 -8.43 6.53 -15.31
N LEU A 144 -8.63 7.36 -14.28
CA LEU A 144 -7.56 7.93 -13.47
C LEU A 144 -7.73 7.52 -12.01
N SER A 145 -6.63 7.23 -11.33
CA SER A 145 -6.63 7.10 -9.87
C SER A 145 -6.72 8.46 -9.18
N GLU A 146 -7.09 8.43 -7.90
CA GLU A 146 -7.06 9.61 -7.03
C GLU A 146 -5.66 10.22 -6.96
N LEU A 147 -4.61 9.38 -7.02
CA LEU A 147 -3.22 9.83 -7.01
C LEU A 147 -2.84 10.56 -8.29
N ALA A 148 -3.29 10.10 -9.46
CA ALA A 148 -3.05 10.78 -10.73
C ALA A 148 -3.70 12.18 -10.74
N CYS A 149 -4.92 12.28 -10.21
CA CYS A 149 -5.64 13.56 -10.12
C CYS A 149 -4.92 14.54 -9.20
N LEU A 150 -4.51 14.09 -8.01
CA LEU A 150 -3.73 14.91 -7.06
C LEU A 150 -2.37 15.31 -7.64
N ALA A 151 -1.68 14.40 -8.34
CA ALA A 151 -0.40 14.67 -8.97
C ALA A 151 -0.52 15.75 -10.04
N LEU A 152 -1.50 15.61 -10.94
CA LEU A 152 -1.75 16.61 -11.98
C LEU A 152 -2.08 17.97 -11.38
N TYR A 153 -2.92 18.02 -10.34
CA TYR A 153 -3.22 19.26 -9.62
C TYR A 153 -1.97 19.92 -9.05
N LEU A 154 -1.13 19.17 -8.32
CA LEU A 154 0.10 19.71 -7.74
C LEU A 154 1.07 20.19 -8.83
N MET A 155 1.13 19.53 -9.98
CA MET A 155 1.99 19.96 -11.10
C MET A 155 1.56 21.32 -11.65
N TYR A 156 0.26 21.56 -11.80
CA TYR A 156 -0.26 22.86 -12.21
C TYR A 156 -0.06 23.95 -11.15
N GLU A 157 -0.31 23.64 -9.88
CA GLU A 157 0.01 24.56 -8.77
C GLU A 157 1.51 24.91 -8.75
N LYS A 158 2.38 23.92 -8.95
CA LYS A 158 3.83 24.12 -9.06
C LYS A 158 4.20 25.01 -10.24
N LYS A 159 3.55 24.86 -11.40
CA LYS A 159 3.77 25.71 -12.60
C LYS A 159 3.45 27.18 -12.32
N GLN A 160 2.53 27.49 -11.41
CA GLN A 160 2.24 28.88 -11.00
C GLN A 160 3.34 29.52 -10.12
N GLY A 161 4.24 28.71 -9.55
CA GLY A 161 5.29 29.18 -8.66
C GLY A 161 4.71 29.96 -7.48
N LYS A 162 5.31 31.10 -7.13
CA LYS A 162 4.94 31.92 -5.96
C LYS A 162 3.51 32.49 -5.99
N ARG A 163 2.81 32.40 -7.12
CA ARG A 163 1.39 32.79 -7.23
C ARG A 163 0.45 31.72 -6.66
N SER A 164 0.91 30.47 -6.58
CA SER A 164 0.14 29.39 -5.97
C SER A 164 0.01 29.62 -4.46
N PHE A 165 -1.21 29.46 -3.95
CA PHE A 165 -1.46 29.40 -2.51
C PHE A 165 -0.63 28.30 -1.83
N TRP A 166 -0.40 27.19 -2.52
CA TRP A 166 0.29 26.00 -2.03
C TRP A 166 1.81 26.06 -2.23
N TYR A 167 2.36 27.14 -2.78
CA TYR A 167 3.78 27.24 -3.10
C TYR A 167 4.71 26.83 -1.94
N PRO A 168 4.52 27.29 -0.69
CA PRO A 168 5.40 26.89 0.42
C PRO A 168 5.33 25.39 0.73
N TYR A 169 4.15 24.79 0.60
CA TYR A 169 3.95 23.36 0.81
C TYR A 169 4.57 22.53 -0.33
N ILE A 170 4.31 22.91 -1.58
CA ILE A 170 4.85 22.24 -2.77
C ILE A 170 6.38 22.30 -2.78
N ARG A 171 6.96 23.45 -2.45
CA ARG A 171 8.42 23.61 -2.34
C ARG A 171 9.02 22.65 -1.32
N GLU A 172 8.31 22.43 -0.23
CA GLU A 172 8.76 21.49 0.79
C GLU A 172 8.58 20.04 0.33
N LEU A 173 7.50 19.68 -0.37
CA LEU A 173 7.40 18.37 -1.03
C LEU A 173 8.52 18.14 -2.05
N ASP A 174 8.91 19.16 -2.81
CA ASP A 174 10.05 19.14 -3.72
C ASP A 174 11.40 18.97 -3.01
N ARG A 175 11.54 19.51 -1.80
CA ARG A 175 12.71 19.26 -0.94
C ARG A 175 12.77 17.79 -0.53
N GLN A 176 11.62 17.21 -0.19
CA GLN A 176 11.51 15.80 0.16
C GLN A 176 11.75 14.88 -1.04
N ARG A 177 11.34 15.27 -2.26
CA ARG A 177 11.46 14.46 -3.49
C ARG A 177 10.82 13.08 -3.38
N GLY A 178 9.77 12.97 -2.57
CA GLY A 178 9.15 11.67 -2.23
C GLY A 178 10.06 10.73 -1.46
N ARG A 179 11.10 11.26 -0.81
CA ARG A 179 11.99 10.51 0.08
C ARG A 179 11.33 10.39 1.44
N GLY A 180 11.10 9.15 1.87
CA GLY A 180 10.57 8.88 3.19
C GLY A 180 11.61 9.00 4.30
N GLN A 181 11.36 8.31 5.40
CA GLN A 181 12.19 8.30 6.61
C GLN A 181 13.65 7.86 6.38
N LEU A 182 14.01 7.19 5.28
CA LEU A 182 15.40 6.81 5.02
C LEU A 182 16.08 7.68 3.95
N ALA A 183 15.46 8.81 3.59
CA ALA A 183 15.93 9.68 2.51
C ALA A 183 16.07 8.95 1.16
N VAL A 184 15.29 7.88 0.96
CA VAL A 184 15.28 7.06 -0.26
C VAL A 184 13.96 7.25 -0.98
N GLU A 185 14.05 7.44 -2.30
CA GLU A 185 12.91 7.55 -3.21
C GLU A 185 12.29 6.17 -3.43
N SER A 186 10.99 6.13 -3.71
CA SER A 186 10.33 4.89 -4.15
C SER A 186 11.11 4.21 -5.30
N PRO A 187 11.21 2.86 -5.30
CA PRO A 187 11.75 2.09 -6.42
C PRO A 187 11.12 2.37 -7.79
N LEU A 188 9.92 2.97 -7.82
CA LEU A 188 9.31 3.42 -9.08
C LEU A 188 10.18 4.44 -9.83
N LEU A 189 11.06 5.16 -9.13
CA LEU A 189 11.98 6.16 -9.72
C LEU A 189 13.41 5.63 -9.88
N TRP A 190 13.68 4.37 -9.55
CA TRP A 190 15.02 3.79 -9.67
C TRP A 190 15.34 3.41 -11.12
N SER A 191 16.62 3.38 -11.46
CA SER A 191 17.07 2.83 -12.75
C SER A 191 16.92 1.30 -12.78
N GLU A 192 16.93 0.69 -13.98
CA GLU A 192 16.90 -0.78 -14.11
C GLU A 192 18.06 -1.45 -13.35
N THR A 193 19.25 -0.84 -13.36
CA THR A 193 20.41 -1.34 -12.61
C THR A 193 20.25 -1.23 -11.09
N GLU A 194 19.53 -0.22 -10.59
CA GLU A 194 19.20 -0.09 -9.18
C GLU A 194 18.09 -1.10 -8.78
N LEU A 195 17.17 -1.41 -9.69
CA LEU A 195 16.16 -2.47 -9.48
C LEU A 195 16.78 -3.87 -9.42
N ASP A 196 18.01 -4.07 -9.91
CA ASP A 196 18.72 -5.34 -9.77
C ASP A 196 19.06 -5.68 -8.31
N TYR A 197 19.08 -4.69 -7.41
CA TYR A 197 19.19 -4.94 -5.97
C TYR A 197 18.01 -5.76 -5.41
N LEU A 198 16.88 -5.81 -6.12
CA LEU A 198 15.67 -6.54 -5.74
C LEU A 198 15.53 -7.87 -6.49
N THR A 199 16.58 -8.35 -7.14
CA THR A 199 16.57 -9.63 -7.86
C THR A 199 16.24 -10.79 -6.92
N GLY A 200 15.35 -11.69 -7.35
CA GLY A 200 14.80 -12.78 -6.54
C GLY A 200 13.50 -12.41 -5.81
N SER A 201 13.29 -11.12 -5.51
CA SER A 201 12.07 -10.65 -4.86
C SER A 201 10.91 -10.48 -5.85
N PRO A 202 9.67 -10.86 -5.49
CA PRO A 202 8.49 -10.60 -6.31
C PRO A 202 8.24 -9.13 -6.60
N ILE A 203 8.71 -8.26 -5.70
CA ILE A 203 8.44 -6.83 -5.76
C ILE A 203 8.99 -6.19 -7.05
N LYS A 204 10.05 -6.75 -7.64
CA LYS A 204 10.65 -6.22 -8.88
C LYS A 204 9.63 -6.25 -10.02
N ALA A 205 8.83 -7.31 -10.13
CA ALA A 205 7.75 -7.40 -11.10
C ALA A 205 6.60 -6.46 -10.75
N GLU A 206 6.21 -6.36 -9.48
CA GLU A 206 5.17 -5.42 -9.03
C GLU A 206 5.52 -3.96 -9.32
N ILE A 207 6.79 -3.57 -9.16
CA ILE A 207 7.28 -2.22 -9.46
C ILE A 207 7.12 -1.92 -10.96
N LYS A 208 7.48 -2.87 -11.84
CA LYS A 208 7.33 -2.73 -13.29
C LYS A 208 5.86 -2.61 -13.69
N GLU A 209 5.01 -3.50 -13.18
CA GLU A 209 3.56 -3.46 -13.42
C GLU A 209 2.95 -2.13 -12.96
N ARG A 210 3.37 -1.63 -11.79
CA ARG A 210 2.89 -0.34 -11.27
C ARG A 210 3.36 0.83 -12.13
N ALA A 211 4.61 0.82 -12.61
CA ALA A 211 5.13 1.84 -13.50
C ALA A 211 4.37 1.88 -14.85
N GLU A 212 4.04 0.71 -15.41
CA GLU A 212 3.18 0.61 -16.59
C GLU A 212 1.75 1.11 -16.32
N GLY A 213 1.21 0.82 -15.13
CA GLY A 213 -0.07 1.36 -14.68
C GLY A 213 -0.09 2.89 -14.67
N ILE A 214 0.95 3.51 -14.09
CA ILE A 214 1.11 4.98 -14.09
C ILE A 214 1.22 5.50 -15.53
N LYS A 215 1.88 4.77 -16.43
CA LYS A 215 1.96 5.16 -17.85
C LYS A 215 0.60 5.09 -18.55
N ARG A 216 -0.22 4.08 -18.26
CA ARG A 216 -1.60 4.00 -18.76
C ARG A 216 -2.44 5.17 -18.26
N GLU A 217 -2.35 5.49 -16.97
CA GLU A 217 -3.05 6.67 -16.40
C GLU A 217 -2.58 7.98 -17.06
N TYR A 218 -1.27 8.14 -17.32
CA TYR A 218 -0.73 9.30 -18.05
C TYR A 218 -1.35 9.46 -19.44
N ASN A 219 -1.50 8.36 -20.18
CA ASN A 219 -2.05 8.38 -21.54
C ASN A 219 -3.56 8.72 -21.55
N GLU A 220 -4.28 8.53 -20.44
CA GLU A 220 -5.69 8.90 -20.31
C GLU A 220 -5.91 10.35 -19.85
N LEU A 221 -4.87 11.08 -19.43
CA LEU A 221 -5.00 12.42 -18.84
C LEU A 221 -5.76 13.38 -19.74
N ASP A 222 -5.41 13.46 -21.02
CA ASP A 222 -6.03 14.40 -21.95
C ASP A 222 -7.49 14.03 -22.24
N THR A 223 -7.78 12.74 -22.37
CA THR A 223 -9.15 12.25 -22.55
C THR A 223 -10.04 12.67 -21.38
N VAL A 224 -9.55 12.45 -20.16
CA VAL A 224 -10.29 12.82 -18.95
C VAL A 224 -10.37 14.34 -18.78
N TRP A 225 -9.31 15.06 -19.15
CA TRP A 225 -9.29 16.52 -19.18
C TRP A 225 -10.40 17.11 -20.05
N PHE A 226 -10.61 16.57 -21.24
CA PHE A 226 -11.70 16.98 -22.13
C PHE A 226 -13.08 16.55 -21.61
N MET A 227 -13.21 15.33 -21.08
CA MET A 227 -14.49 14.83 -20.55
C MET A 227 -14.99 15.64 -19.35
N ALA A 228 -14.10 15.98 -18.41
CA ALA A 228 -14.45 16.70 -17.19
C ALA A 228 -14.69 18.21 -17.38
N GLY A 229 -14.73 18.70 -18.64
CA GLY A 229 -15.08 20.09 -18.96
C GLY A 229 -14.16 21.16 -18.34
N SER A 230 -12.87 20.84 -18.17
CA SER A 230 -11.90 21.47 -17.26
C SER A 230 -11.89 20.82 -15.88
N LEU A 231 -11.14 19.71 -15.76
CA LEU A 231 -10.84 18.96 -14.52
C LEU A 231 -10.60 19.87 -13.31
N PHE A 232 -10.03 21.06 -13.52
CA PHE A 232 -9.88 22.08 -12.49
C PHE A 232 -10.78 23.26 -12.81
N GLN A 233 -11.75 23.52 -11.93
CA GLN A 233 -12.78 24.56 -12.08
C GLN A 233 -12.24 26.00 -12.20
N GLN A 234 -10.92 26.22 -12.09
CA GLN A 234 -10.32 27.55 -11.88
C GLN A 234 -9.14 27.91 -12.79
N TYR A 235 -8.75 27.08 -13.78
CA TYR A 235 -7.50 27.34 -14.49
C TYR A 235 -7.58 27.27 -16.02
N PRO A 236 -7.01 28.26 -16.74
CA PRO A 236 -6.76 28.19 -18.17
C PRO A 236 -5.40 27.51 -18.38
N TYR A 237 -5.38 26.20 -18.65
CA TYR A 237 -4.13 25.50 -18.91
C TYR A 237 -4.10 24.79 -20.26
N ASP A 238 -2.87 24.68 -20.78
CA ASP A 238 -2.49 23.77 -21.86
C ASP A 238 -2.88 22.33 -21.50
N ILE A 239 -3.11 21.51 -22.53
CA ILE A 239 -3.45 20.09 -22.40
C ILE A 239 -2.39 19.38 -21.53
N PRO A 240 -2.78 18.52 -20.57
CA PRO A 240 -1.86 17.93 -19.59
C PRO A 240 -0.57 17.35 -20.18
N THR A 241 -0.66 16.51 -21.21
CA THR A 241 0.52 15.85 -21.79
C THR A 241 1.42 16.80 -22.60
N GLU A 242 0.89 17.93 -23.07
CA GLU A 242 1.68 18.99 -23.71
C GLU A 242 2.42 19.82 -22.66
N ALA A 243 1.77 20.10 -21.53
CA ALA A 243 2.35 20.87 -20.43
C ALA A 243 3.43 20.09 -19.68
N PHE A 244 3.25 18.78 -19.54
CA PHE A 244 4.07 17.96 -18.65
C PHE A 244 4.45 16.61 -19.28
N PRO A 245 5.75 16.38 -19.54
CA PRO A 245 6.23 15.08 -19.98
C PRO A 245 5.97 13.99 -18.94
N PHE A 246 5.88 12.74 -19.42
CA PHE A 246 5.64 11.56 -18.58
C PHE A 246 6.58 11.45 -17.37
N GLU A 247 7.87 11.75 -17.52
CA GLU A 247 8.83 11.63 -16.41
C GLU A 247 8.50 12.60 -15.27
N ILE A 248 8.03 13.82 -15.59
CA ILE A 248 7.61 14.80 -14.59
C ILE A 248 6.31 14.35 -13.92
N PHE A 249 5.36 13.82 -14.70
CA PHE A 249 4.14 13.24 -14.15
C PHE A 249 4.43 12.08 -13.21
N LYS A 250 5.30 11.14 -13.60
CA LYS A 250 5.70 9.99 -12.78
C LYS A 250 6.37 10.42 -11.49
N GLN A 251 7.25 11.43 -11.53
CA GLN A 251 7.85 12.02 -10.33
C GLN A 251 6.80 12.62 -9.39
N ALA A 252 5.87 13.42 -9.92
CA ALA A 252 4.79 14.01 -9.13
C ALA A 252 3.86 12.95 -8.55
N PHE A 253 3.53 11.92 -9.33
CA PHE A 253 2.72 10.78 -8.89
C PHE A 253 3.36 10.06 -7.71
N VAL A 254 4.65 9.74 -7.81
CA VAL A 254 5.40 9.08 -6.73
C VAL A 254 5.51 9.98 -5.50
N ALA A 255 5.75 11.28 -5.69
CA ALA A 255 5.76 12.23 -4.58
C ALA A 255 4.41 12.24 -3.86
N VAL A 256 3.29 12.35 -4.58
CA VAL A 256 1.94 12.25 -4.00
C VAL A 256 1.73 10.92 -3.28
N GLN A 257 2.12 9.79 -3.89
CA GLN A 257 2.00 8.45 -3.31
C GLN A 257 2.71 8.36 -1.95
N SER A 258 3.88 8.97 -1.80
CA SER A 258 4.63 8.99 -0.54
C SER A 258 4.06 9.92 0.54
N CYS A 259 3.19 10.87 0.16
CA CYS A 259 2.69 11.92 1.05
C CYS A 259 1.21 11.72 1.44
N VAL A 260 0.47 10.96 0.64
CA VAL A 260 -0.98 10.85 0.77
C VAL A 260 -1.38 10.08 2.03
N VAL A 261 -2.39 10.61 2.71
CA VAL A 261 -3.01 10.02 3.89
C VAL A 261 -4.40 9.52 3.52
N HIS A 262 -4.75 8.33 4.01
CA HIS A 262 -6.09 7.75 3.85
C HIS A 262 -6.96 8.05 5.08
N LEU A 263 -7.66 9.17 5.04
CA LEU A 263 -8.58 9.57 6.09
C LEU A 263 -9.77 8.59 6.17
N GLN A 264 -10.09 8.17 7.38
CA GLN A 264 -11.21 7.26 7.66
C GLN A 264 -12.47 8.07 8.01
N LYS A 265 -13.65 7.48 7.76
CA LYS A 265 -14.96 8.06 8.11
C LYS A 265 -15.23 9.44 7.47
N VAL A 266 -14.68 9.67 6.28
CA VAL A 266 -14.93 10.87 5.46
C VAL A 266 -15.53 10.47 4.11
N SER A 267 -16.04 11.44 3.34
CA SER A 267 -16.48 11.22 1.96
C SER A 267 -15.33 10.73 1.07
N LEU A 268 -15.64 10.04 -0.04
CA LEU A 268 -14.63 9.57 -0.99
C LEU A 268 -13.73 10.72 -1.50
N ALA A 269 -14.34 11.89 -1.72
CA ALA A 269 -13.68 13.12 -2.14
C ALA A 269 -12.62 13.63 -1.14
N ARG A 270 -12.78 13.35 0.15
CA ARG A 270 -11.86 13.75 1.24
C ARG A 270 -10.90 12.64 1.67
N ARG A 271 -11.08 11.41 1.16
CA ARG A 271 -10.37 10.21 1.65
C ARG A 271 -8.87 10.29 1.42
N PHE A 272 -8.46 10.75 0.24
CA PHE A 272 -7.06 10.95 -0.11
C PHE A 272 -6.69 12.41 0.17
N ALA A 273 -5.81 12.61 1.15
CA ALA A 273 -5.46 13.92 1.64
C ALA A 273 -3.94 14.13 1.66
N LEU A 274 -3.48 15.27 1.16
CA LEU A 274 -2.14 15.77 1.39
C LEU A 274 -2.22 16.79 2.53
N VAL A 275 -1.57 16.44 3.63
CA VAL A 275 -1.67 17.18 4.89
C VAL A 275 -0.30 17.81 5.14
N PRO A 276 -0.19 19.15 5.25
CA PRO A 276 1.01 19.80 5.75
C PRO A 276 1.44 19.20 7.09
N LEU A 277 2.75 18.99 7.29
CA LEU A 277 3.33 18.26 8.44
C LEU A 277 2.98 16.76 8.49
N GLY A 278 2.23 16.23 7.51
CA GLY A 278 1.95 14.80 7.36
C GLY A 278 3.15 14.02 6.81
N PRO A 279 2.95 12.84 6.21
CA PRO A 279 3.99 12.21 5.41
C PRO A 279 4.45 13.15 4.27
N PRO A 280 5.76 13.18 3.95
CA PRO A 280 6.81 12.29 4.44
C PRO A 280 7.57 12.87 5.65
N PHE A 281 7.10 13.94 6.28
CA PHE A 281 7.78 14.57 7.42
C PHE A 281 7.70 13.73 8.70
N LEU A 282 6.68 12.88 8.80
CA LEU A 282 6.48 11.98 9.93
C LEU A 282 7.29 10.70 9.73
N SER A 283 7.87 10.21 10.82
CA SER A 283 8.48 8.88 10.83
C SER A 283 7.41 7.79 10.81
N TYR A 284 7.77 6.57 10.45
CA TYR A 284 6.90 5.41 10.48
C TYR A 284 7.45 4.35 11.43
N GLN A 285 6.55 3.73 12.19
CA GLN A 285 6.84 2.50 12.93
C GLN A 285 5.60 1.61 12.89
N SER A 286 5.76 0.33 12.52
CA SER A 286 4.66 -0.65 12.47
C SER A 286 4.05 -0.94 13.85
N ASN A 287 4.81 -0.73 14.92
CA ASN A 287 4.35 -0.85 16.30
C ASN A 287 3.63 0.40 16.82
N CYS A 288 3.48 1.44 15.98
CA CYS A 288 2.71 2.65 16.27
C CYS A 288 1.23 2.44 15.98
N LYS A 289 0.40 3.24 16.64
CA LYS A 289 -1.06 3.32 16.44
C LYS A 289 -1.53 4.75 16.14
N ALA A 290 -0.65 5.74 16.26
CA ALA A 290 -0.98 7.13 15.96
C ALA A 290 -1.25 7.27 14.46
N MET A 291 -2.41 7.82 14.09
CA MET A 291 -2.81 8.05 12.71
C MET A 291 -3.31 9.47 12.56
N LEU A 292 -3.12 10.05 11.38
CA LEU A 292 -3.82 11.28 11.01
C LEU A 292 -5.30 10.98 10.81
N THR A 293 -6.15 11.70 11.52
CA THR A 293 -7.61 11.48 11.51
C THR A 293 -8.35 12.79 11.27
N ALA A 294 -9.49 12.70 10.58
CA ALA A 294 -10.37 13.85 10.40
C ALA A 294 -11.20 14.08 11.67
N VAL A 295 -11.15 15.29 12.21
CA VAL A 295 -11.89 15.72 13.39
C VAL A 295 -12.57 17.05 13.06
N GLY A 296 -13.89 17.03 12.87
CA GLY A 296 -14.63 18.17 12.34
C GLY A 296 -14.10 18.56 10.95
N GLU A 297 -13.73 19.83 10.79
CA GLU A 297 -13.12 20.37 9.56
C GLU A 297 -11.59 20.43 9.62
N ALA A 298 -10.94 19.67 10.51
CA ALA A 298 -9.49 19.61 10.63
C ALA A 298 -8.97 18.17 10.51
N VAL A 299 -7.67 18.03 10.26
CA VAL A 299 -6.93 16.77 10.34
C VAL A 299 -5.98 16.83 11.53
N GLN A 300 -6.12 15.89 12.46
CA GLN A 300 -5.38 15.88 13.72
C GLN A 300 -4.46 14.67 13.83
N LEU A 301 -3.32 14.88 14.47
CA LEU A 301 -2.46 13.80 14.95
C LEU A 301 -2.48 13.78 16.48
N VAL A 302 -2.97 12.67 17.02
CA VAL A 302 -2.91 12.36 18.45
C VAL A 302 -1.83 11.30 18.66
N VAL A 303 -0.88 11.55 19.56
CA VAL A 303 0.22 10.60 19.80
C VAL A 303 -0.26 9.38 20.58
N ASP A 304 0.25 8.21 20.22
CA ASP A 304 -0.08 6.94 20.86
C ASP A 304 0.89 6.56 22.01
N ARG A 305 1.95 7.35 22.18
CA ARG A 305 3.02 7.14 23.16
C ARG A 305 3.64 8.47 23.61
N SER A 306 4.44 8.43 24.65
CA SER A 306 5.20 9.58 25.10
C SER A 306 6.38 9.88 24.18
N TYR A 307 6.67 11.16 23.97
CA TYR A 307 7.83 11.66 23.23
C TYR A 307 8.58 12.67 24.09
N LYS A 308 9.91 12.69 24.01
CA LYS A 308 10.73 13.78 24.56
C LYS A 308 10.84 14.93 23.57
N ALA A 309 11.02 16.13 24.11
CA ALA A 309 11.28 17.31 23.30
C ALA A 309 12.43 17.04 22.31
N GLY A 310 12.14 17.24 21.03
CA GLY A 310 13.07 17.04 19.93
C GLY A 310 13.09 15.66 19.30
N GLU A 311 12.34 14.68 19.82
CA GLU A 311 12.21 13.35 19.22
C GLU A 311 11.32 13.37 17.96
N PRO A 312 11.67 12.58 16.92
CA PRO A 312 10.82 12.44 15.73
C PRO A 312 9.48 11.78 16.06
N ILE A 313 8.39 12.38 15.60
CA ILE A 313 7.05 11.79 15.79
C ILE A 313 6.83 10.68 14.76
N SER A 314 6.39 9.53 15.25
CA SER A 314 6.09 8.37 14.43
C SER A 314 4.59 8.20 14.25
N VAL A 315 4.20 7.70 13.08
CA VAL A 315 2.82 7.40 12.73
C VAL A 315 2.70 6.01 12.13
N TRP A 316 1.46 5.56 12.07
CA TRP A 316 1.07 4.31 11.46
C TRP A 316 0.15 4.56 10.26
N CYS A 317 0.46 3.91 9.15
CA CYS A 317 -0.27 4.02 7.88
C CYS A 317 -1.09 2.75 7.57
N GLY A 318 -1.45 1.99 8.62
CA GLY A 318 -2.16 0.72 8.50
C GLY A 318 -1.22 -0.51 8.40
N PRO A 319 -1.81 -1.72 8.36
CA PRO A 319 -1.08 -2.99 8.40
C PRO A 319 -0.47 -3.33 7.03
N GLN A 320 0.54 -2.57 6.63
CA GLN A 320 1.23 -2.73 5.35
C GLN A 320 2.48 -3.61 5.50
N PRO A 321 2.71 -4.56 4.56
CA PRO A 321 3.95 -5.31 4.54
C PRO A 321 5.09 -4.45 4.03
N ASN A 322 6.34 -4.87 4.26
CA ASN A 322 7.51 -4.10 3.87
C ASN A 322 7.61 -3.90 2.36
N SER A 323 7.09 -4.84 1.56
CA SER A 323 7.00 -4.67 0.11
C SER A 323 6.17 -3.45 -0.30
N LYS A 324 5.05 -3.17 0.38
CA LYS A 324 4.24 -1.98 0.11
C LYS A 324 4.84 -0.72 0.73
N LEU A 325 5.47 -0.82 1.91
CA LEU A 325 6.16 0.32 2.50
C LEU A 325 7.31 0.81 1.61
N LEU A 326 8.08 -0.11 1.02
CA LEU A 326 9.16 0.24 0.12
C LEU A 326 8.64 0.87 -1.18
N ILE A 327 7.64 0.26 -1.84
CA ILE A 327 7.05 0.83 -3.07
C ILE A 327 6.44 2.21 -2.82
N ASN A 328 5.70 2.39 -1.72
CA ASN A 328 4.93 3.61 -1.51
C ASN A 328 5.78 4.76 -0.95
N TYR A 329 6.72 4.44 -0.05
CA TYR A 329 7.40 5.45 0.78
C TYR A 329 8.93 5.35 0.77
N GLY A 330 9.52 4.33 0.15
CA GLY A 330 10.97 4.20 0.03
C GLY A 330 11.69 3.74 1.30
N PHE A 331 11.03 3.00 2.20
CA PHE A 331 11.68 2.45 3.39
C PHE A 331 11.17 1.04 3.74
N VAL A 332 11.92 0.35 4.60
CA VAL A 332 11.60 -0.96 5.19
C VAL A 332 11.62 -0.82 6.70
N ASP A 333 10.63 -1.40 7.38
CA ASP A 333 10.61 -1.48 8.84
C ASP A 333 11.01 -2.90 9.27
N GLU A 334 12.16 -3.02 9.94
CA GLU A 334 12.72 -4.32 10.32
C GLU A 334 11.89 -5.05 11.39
N ASP A 335 11.10 -4.31 12.17
CA ASP A 335 10.27 -4.84 13.26
C ASP A 335 8.81 -5.04 12.82
N ASN A 336 8.55 -5.04 11.50
CA ASN A 336 7.20 -5.07 10.95
C ASN A 336 6.48 -6.41 11.14
N SER A 337 5.66 -6.49 12.19
CA SER A 337 4.78 -7.65 12.45
C SER A 337 3.69 -7.91 11.38
N TYR A 338 3.47 -6.98 10.45
CA TYR A 338 2.53 -7.15 9.33
C TYR A 338 3.23 -7.59 8.03
N ASP A 339 4.55 -7.80 8.09
CA ASP A 339 5.31 -8.22 6.94
C ASP A 339 4.94 -9.65 6.52
N ARG A 340 4.97 -9.88 5.21
CA ARG A 340 4.54 -11.14 4.63
C ARG A 340 5.07 -11.35 3.23
N VAL A 341 5.26 -12.62 2.88
CA VAL A 341 5.51 -13.05 1.50
C VAL A 341 4.30 -13.80 0.95
N VAL A 342 4.24 -13.91 -0.37
CA VAL A 342 3.13 -14.55 -1.07
C VAL A 342 3.59 -15.85 -1.71
N VAL A 343 2.86 -16.95 -1.51
CA VAL A 343 3.01 -18.22 -2.22
C VAL A 343 1.80 -18.43 -3.12
N LYS A 344 2.02 -18.67 -4.42
CA LYS A 344 0.96 -18.86 -5.41
C LYS A 344 0.96 -20.31 -5.88
N ALA A 345 -0.20 -20.95 -5.85
CA ALA A 345 -0.38 -22.33 -6.30
C ALA A 345 -1.56 -22.43 -7.26
N SER A 346 -1.46 -23.22 -8.33
CA SER A 346 -2.55 -23.44 -9.27
C SER A 346 -2.85 -24.91 -9.48
N LEU A 347 -4.13 -25.25 -9.58
CA LEU A 347 -4.55 -26.56 -10.05
C LEU A 347 -4.19 -26.69 -11.54
N ASN A 348 -3.75 -27.88 -11.94
CA ASN A 348 -3.39 -28.16 -13.33
C ASN A 348 -4.66 -28.23 -14.20
N THR A 349 -4.74 -27.42 -15.25
CA THR A 349 -5.91 -27.35 -16.13
C THR A 349 -6.05 -28.55 -17.07
N GLU A 350 -4.96 -29.28 -17.29
CA GLU A 350 -4.93 -30.49 -18.13
C GLU A 350 -5.37 -31.75 -17.36
N ASP A 351 -5.66 -31.61 -16.07
CA ASP A 351 -6.16 -32.71 -15.25
C ASP A 351 -7.58 -33.12 -15.69
N PRO A 352 -7.84 -34.40 -16.02
CA PRO A 352 -9.18 -34.89 -16.34
C PRO A 352 -10.22 -34.61 -15.24
N GLN A 353 -9.78 -34.51 -13.98
CA GLN A 353 -10.61 -34.21 -12.81
C GLN A 353 -10.59 -32.72 -12.43
N TYR A 354 -10.08 -31.84 -13.28
CA TYR A 354 -9.93 -30.41 -13.00
C TYR A 354 -11.23 -29.73 -12.53
N GLN A 355 -12.37 -30.07 -13.14
CA GLN A 355 -13.66 -29.48 -12.77
C GLN A 355 -14.05 -29.83 -11.33
N ASP A 356 -13.85 -31.09 -10.93
CA ASP A 356 -14.14 -31.57 -9.59
C ASP A 356 -13.16 -30.98 -8.56
N LYS A 357 -11.87 -30.91 -8.88
CA LYS A 357 -10.86 -30.25 -8.04
C LYS A 357 -11.18 -28.77 -7.87
N ARG A 358 -11.58 -28.07 -8.92
CA ARG A 358 -12.02 -26.66 -8.82
C ARG A 358 -13.23 -26.52 -7.89
N LEU A 359 -14.22 -27.38 -8.03
CA LEU A 359 -15.40 -27.37 -7.16
C LEU A 359 -15.02 -27.63 -5.69
N ALA A 360 -14.15 -28.59 -5.43
CA ALA A 360 -13.65 -28.89 -4.09
C ALA A 360 -12.85 -27.72 -3.48
N ALA A 361 -11.99 -27.06 -4.27
CA ALA A 361 -11.26 -25.87 -3.85
C ALA A 361 -12.22 -24.73 -3.49
N GLN A 362 -13.22 -24.46 -4.34
CA GLN A 362 -14.23 -23.41 -4.12
C GLN A 362 -15.08 -23.66 -2.87
N ARG A 363 -15.49 -24.91 -2.62
CA ARG A 363 -16.21 -25.29 -1.39
C ARG A 363 -15.39 -25.02 -0.12
N ASN A 364 -14.06 -25.10 -0.22
CA ASN A 364 -13.13 -24.78 0.86
C ASN A 364 -12.66 -23.31 0.85
N GLY A 365 -13.34 -22.43 0.09
CA GLY A 365 -13.02 -21.00 0.03
C GLY A 365 -11.70 -20.68 -0.68
N LYS A 366 -11.18 -21.61 -1.50
CA LYS A 366 -9.97 -21.44 -2.30
C LYS A 366 -10.32 -21.26 -3.79
N LEU A 367 -9.41 -20.66 -4.55
CA LEU A 367 -9.53 -20.44 -6.00
C LEU A 367 -8.73 -21.50 -6.77
N SER A 368 -8.99 -21.68 -8.08
CA SER A 368 -8.14 -22.51 -8.96
C SER A 368 -6.69 -22.03 -9.03
N VAL A 369 -6.48 -20.73 -8.81
CA VAL A 369 -5.17 -20.11 -8.63
C VAL A 369 -5.21 -19.46 -7.26
N GLN A 370 -4.71 -20.17 -6.27
CA GLN A 370 -4.74 -19.73 -4.89
C GLN A 370 -3.49 -18.92 -4.54
N VAL A 371 -3.72 -17.80 -3.85
CA VAL A 371 -2.67 -16.95 -3.30
C VAL A 371 -2.68 -17.14 -1.78
N PHE A 372 -1.60 -17.68 -1.23
CA PHE A 372 -1.40 -17.86 0.20
C PHE A 372 -0.49 -16.74 0.73
N GLN A 373 -0.91 -16.12 1.82
CA GLN A 373 -0.14 -15.07 2.50
C GLN A 373 0.60 -15.70 3.68
N VAL A 374 1.92 -15.62 3.66
CA VAL A 374 2.79 -16.11 4.73
C VAL A 374 3.24 -14.90 5.54
N SER A 375 2.58 -14.65 6.68
CA SER A 375 2.95 -13.55 7.57
C SER A 375 4.10 -13.96 8.48
N VAL A 376 4.93 -12.98 8.87
CA VAL A 376 6.01 -13.19 9.83
C VAL A 376 5.47 -13.79 11.14
N GLY A 377 6.16 -14.81 11.65
CA GLY A 377 5.78 -15.53 12.87
C GLY A 377 4.55 -16.45 12.72
N LYS A 378 4.04 -16.64 11.49
CA LYS A 378 2.90 -17.51 11.14
C LYS A 378 3.26 -18.52 10.05
N GLU A 379 4.56 -18.78 9.86
CA GLU A 379 5.08 -19.54 8.72
C GLU A 379 4.63 -21.00 8.76
N LYS A 380 4.65 -21.63 9.95
CA LYS A 380 4.20 -23.00 10.14
C LYS A 380 2.70 -23.15 9.86
N GLU A 381 1.88 -22.24 10.38
CA GLU A 381 0.45 -22.22 10.13
C GLU A 381 0.13 -22.02 8.65
N ALA A 382 0.88 -21.16 7.97
CA ALA A 382 0.72 -20.93 6.54
C ALA A 382 1.09 -22.18 5.72
N VAL A 383 2.18 -22.87 6.05
CA VAL A 383 2.54 -24.16 5.42
C VAL A 383 1.41 -25.17 5.61
N ILE A 384 0.86 -25.30 6.82
CA ILE A 384 -0.25 -26.21 7.11
C ILE A 384 -1.52 -25.83 6.31
N ASP A 385 -1.83 -24.54 6.15
CA ASP A 385 -2.98 -24.07 5.34
C ASP A 385 -2.81 -24.37 3.83
N MET A 386 -1.57 -24.48 3.34
CA MET A 386 -1.31 -24.86 1.95
C MET A 386 -1.55 -26.35 1.69
N LEU A 387 -1.34 -27.23 2.68
CA LEU A 387 -1.35 -28.68 2.46
C LEU A 387 -2.67 -29.21 1.89
N PRO A 388 -3.87 -28.86 2.39
CA PRO A 388 -5.12 -29.37 1.83
C PRO A 388 -5.28 -29.05 0.33
N TYR A 389 -4.88 -27.84 -0.06
CA TYR A 389 -4.94 -27.42 -1.45
C TYR A 389 -3.96 -28.18 -2.33
N LEU A 390 -2.73 -28.42 -1.83
CA LEU A 390 -1.74 -29.19 -2.58
C LEU A 390 -2.13 -30.66 -2.69
N ARG A 391 -2.58 -31.28 -1.58
CA ARG A 391 -3.12 -32.66 -1.56
C ARG A 391 -4.21 -32.84 -2.59
N LEU A 392 -5.12 -31.88 -2.73
CA LEU A 392 -6.19 -31.91 -3.74
C LEU A 392 -5.66 -32.10 -5.17
N GLY A 393 -4.54 -31.45 -5.53
CA GLY A 393 -3.96 -31.66 -6.85
C GLY A 393 -3.31 -33.04 -7.03
N TYR A 394 -2.89 -33.70 -5.95
CA TYR A 394 -2.33 -35.05 -6.00
C TYR A 394 -3.38 -36.17 -6.04
N VAL A 395 -4.66 -35.88 -5.75
CA VAL A 395 -5.75 -36.87 -5.86
C VAL A 395 -5.88 -37.32 -7.31
N SER A 396 -5.61 -38.61 -7.57
CA SER A 396 -5.58 -39.15 -8.93
C SER A 396 -6.66 -40.23 -9.16
N ASP A 397 -7.05 -40.98 -8.15
CA ASP A 397 -8.14 -41.98 -8.26
C ASP A 397 -9.51 -41.30 -8.23
N PRO A 398 -10.40 -41.55 -9.22
CA PRO A 398 -11.77 -41.03 -9.23
C PRO A 398 -12.58 -41.38 -7.97
N SER A 399 -12.33 -42.54 -7.35
CA SER A 399 -13.00 -42.99 -6.13
C SER A 399 -12.60 -42.11 -4.93
N ASP A 400 -11.31 -41.76 -4.84
CA ASP A 400 -10.81 -40.83 -3.82
C ASP A 400 -11.36 -39.43 -4.05
N MET A 401 -11.45 -38.99 -5.31
CA MET A 401 -12.04 -37.69 -5.65
C MET A 401 -13.53 -37.63 -5.26
N GLN A 402 -14.28 -38.71 -5.47
CA GLN A 402 -15.68 -38.79 -5.03
C GLN A 402 -15.80 -38.71 -3.50
N CYS A 403 -14.86 -39.31 -2.76
CA CYS A 403 -14.78 -39.17 -1.30
C CYS A 403 -14.51 -37.71 -0.90
N VAL A 404 -13.56 -37.04 -1.56
CA VAL A 404 -13.25 -35.61 -1.34
C VAL A 404 -14.50 -34.76 -1.56
N LEU A 405 -15.22 -34.96 -2.67
CA LEU A 405 -16.45 -34.22 -2.99
C LEU A 405 -17.60 -34.47 -1.99
N SER A 406 -17.63 -35.64 -1.36
CA SER A 406 -18.68 -36.02 -0.41
C SER A 406 -18.36 -35.59 1.02
N SER A 407 -17.09 -35.37 1.33
CA SER A 407 -16.61 -34.95 2.65
C SER A 407 -16.82 -33.44 2.90
N GLN A 408 -16.96 -33.07 4.17
CA GLN A 408 -16.95 -31.68 4.64
C GLN A 408 -15.65 -31.43 5.41
N GLY A 409 -14.92 -30.37 5.08
CA GLY A 409 -13.67 -29.99 5.74
C GLY A 409 -12.43 -30.06 4.84
N PRO A 410 -11.23 -29.87 5.42
CA PRO A 410 -9.99 -29.85 4.65
C PRO A 410 -9.67 -31.22 4.07
N ILE A 411 -8.98 -31.23 2.92
CA ILE A 411 -8.53 -32.45 2.25
C ILE A 411 -7.45 -33.12 3.11
N CYS A 412 -7.77 -34.31 3.61
CA CYS A 412 -6.86 -35.15 4.38
C CYS A 412 -5.85 -35.87 3.49
N PRO A 413 -4.72 -36.34 4.05
CA PRO A 413 -3.82 -37.23 3.32
C PRO A 413 -4.52 -38.53 2.92
N VAL A 414 -4.54 -38.84 1.62
CA VAL A 414 -5.02 -40.10 1.04
C VAL A 414 -4.02 -41.24 1.26
N SER A 415 -2.72 -40.95 1.24
CA SER A 415 -1.65 -41.93 1.54
C SER A 415 -0.41 -41.27 2.13
N SER A 416 0.42 -42.05 2.82
CA SER A 416 1.72 -41.61 3.35
C SER A 416 2.70 -41.20 2.25
N CYS A 417 2.67 -41.92 1.12
CA CYS A 417 3.40 -41.57 -0.09
C CYS A 417 3.00 -40.15 -0.53
N MET A 418 1.71 -39.90 -0.77
CA MET A 418 1.22 -38.62 -1.27
C MET A 418 1.61 -37.46 -0.35
N GLU A 419 1.48 -37.65 0.97
CA GLU A 419 1.86 -36.63 1.93
C GLU A 419 3.35 -36.27 1.84
N ARG A 420 4.21 -37.28 1.70
CA ARG A 420 5.64 -37.08 1.46
C ARG A 420 5.88 -36.30 0.16
N ALA A 421 5.21 -36.67 -0.93
CA ALA A 421 5.38 -36.00 -2.22
C ALA A 421 4.93 -34.52 -2.20
N VAL A 422 3.83 -34.20 -1.50
CA VAL A 422 3.36 -32.81 -1.30
C VAL A 422 4.39 -31.98 -0.53
N LEU A 423 4.94 -32.54 0.55
CA LEU A 423 5.94 -31.87 1.37
C LEU A 423 7.29 -31.73 0.65
N ASP A 424 7.71 -32.73 -0.13
CA ASP A 424 8.90 -32.66 -0.98
C ASP A 424 8.72 -31.55 -2.05
N GLN A 425 7.53 -31.42 -2.64
CA GLN A 425 7.22 -30.35 -3.59
C GLN A 425 7.34 -28.96 -2.95
N LEU A 426 6.78 -28.76 -1.75
CA LEU A 426 6.92 -27.51 -1.00
C LEU A 426 8.38 -27.22 -0.62
N THR A 427 9.11 -28.24 -0.20
CA THR A 427 10.53 -28.13 0.15
C THR A 427 11.33 -27.64 -1.05
N MET A 428 11.16 -28.29 -2.21
CA MET A 428 11.83 -27.88 -3.45
C MET A 428 11.42 -26.47 -3.88
N TYR A 429 10.14 -26.11 -3.73
CA TYR A 429 9.68 -24.76 -4.02
C TYR A 429 10.41 -23.71 -3.18
N PHE A 430 10.49 -23.89 -1.85
CA PHE A 430 11.17 -22.93 -0.99
C PHE A 430 12.68 -22.89 -1.23
N ILE A 431 13.33 -24.03 -1.49
CA ILE A 431 14.75 -24.10 -1.86
C ILE A 431 15.00 -23.30 -3.15
N ASN A 432 14.22 -23.56 -4.21
CA ASN A 432 14.37 -22.87 -5.49
C ASN A 432 14.10 -21.37 -5.36
N ARG A 433 13.10 -20.99 -4.55
CA ARG A 433 12.79 -19.57 -4.31
C ARG A 433 13.89 -18.86 -3.54
N LEU A 434 14.51 -19.52 -2.55
CA LEU A 434 15.68 -19.00 -1.84
C LEU A 434 16.91 -18.88 -2.76
N ALA A 435 17.12 -19.86 -3.64
CA ALA A 435 18.21 -19.85 -4.62
C ALA A 435 18.06 -18.76 -5.70
N GLY A 436 16.85 -18.23 -5.90
CA GLY A 436 16.59 -17.10 -6.80
C GLY A 436 17.13 -15.75 -6.30
N TYR A 437 17.50 -15.63 -5.03
CA TYR A 437 18.15 -14.43 -4.50
C TYR A 437 19.67 -14.51 -4.76
N PRO A 438 20.31 -13.46 -5.31
CA PRO A 438 21.75 -13.48 -5.59
C PRO A 438 22.65 -13.60 -4.36
N THR A 439 22.14 -13.24 -3.19
CA THR A 439 22.87 -13.26 -1.92
C THR A 439 22.21 -14.20 -0.92
N THR A 440 23.01 -14.70 0.02
CA THR A 440 22.57 -15.46 1.19
C THR A 440 22.12 -14.53 2.33
N LEU A 441 21.53 -15.09 3.39
CA LEU A 441 21.15 -14.30 4.58
C LEU A 441 22.38 -13.72 5.30
N ALA A 442 23.47 -14.49 5.39
CA ALA A 442 24.68 -14.06 6.08
C ALA A 442 25.38 -12.92 5.32
N GLU A 443 25.43 -12.98 3.99
CA GLU A 443 25.98 -11.90 3.16
C GLU A 443 25.18 -10.60 3.30
N ASP A 444 23.84 -10.68 3.37
CA ASP A 444 23.00 -9.50 3.61
C ASP A 444 23.27 -8.88 4.98
N GLU A 445 23.44 -9.70 6.02
CA GLU A 445 23.77 -9.22 7.36
C GLU A 445 25.12 -8.48 7.36
N ILE A 446 26.13 -9.03 6.68
CA ILE A 446 27.44 -8.39 6.50
C ILE A 446 27.30 -7.06 5.73
N LEU A 447 26.54 -7.04 4.63
CA LEU A 447 26.33 -5.83 3.83
C LEU A 447 25.67 -4.72 4.65
N LEU A 448 24.70 -5.04 5.51
CA LEU A 448 23.96 -4.05 6.28
C LEU A 448 24.79 -3.40 7.40
N VAL A 449 25.89 -4.04 7.83
CA VAL A 449 26.84 -3.46 8.80
C VAL A 449 27.63 -2.29 8.19
N ASP A 450 27.88 -2.27 6.89
CA ASP A 450 28.61 -1.19 6.23
C ASP A 450 27.78 0.11 6.26
N HIS A 451 28.18 1.10 7.06
CA HIS A 451 27.51 2.40 7.16
C HIS A 451 27.54 3.22 5.87
N ASN A 452 28.48 2.96 4.96
CA ASN A 452 28.62 3.67 3.69
C ASN A 452 27.83 3.03 2.54
N LEU A 453 27.11 1.95 2.82
CA LEU A 453 26.28 1.28 1.82
C LEU A 453 25.26 2.26 1.22
N ASN A 454 25.21 2.30 -0.12
CA ASN A 454 24.22 3.10 -0.84
C ASN A 454 22.81 2.90 -0.25
N PRO A 455 22.05 3.97 0.05
CA PRO A 455 20.75 3.87 0.72
C PRO A 455 19.71 3.03 -0.03
N LYS A 456 19.64 3.14 -1.36
CA LYS A 456 18.72 2.32 -2.18
C LYS A 456 19.09 0.84 -2.06
N ARG A 457 20.39 0.52 -2.13
CA ARG A 457 20.89 -0.83 -1.91
C ARG A 457 20.60 -1.31 -0.49
N ARG A 458 20.77 -0.46 0.52
CA ARG A 458 20.46 -0.79 1.92
C ARG A 458 19.00 -1.21 2.08
N VAL A 459 18.04 -0.38 1.66
CA VAL A 459 16.62 -0.70 1.84
C VAL A 459 16.20 -1.92 1.02
N ALA A 460 16.79 -2.13 -0.16
CA ALA A 460 16.59 -3.35 -0.94
C ALA A 460 17.14 -4.59 -0.21
N THR A 461 18.36 -4.53 0.31
CA THR A 461 18.99 -5.60 1.10
C THR A 461 18.19 -5.90 2.37
N GLN A 462 17.65 -4.89 3.06
CA GLN A 462 16.77 -5.09 4.20
C GLN A 462 15.52 -5.89 3.82
N LEU A 463 14.84 -5.52 2.73
CA LEU A 463 13.65 -6.23 2.26
C LEU A 463 13.95 -7.69 1.92
N VAL A 464 14.93 -7.94 1.03
CA VAL A 464 15.22 -9.31 0.57
C VAL A 464 15.72 -10.20 1.69
N ARG A 465 16.43 -9.65 2.69
CA ARG A 465 16.82 -10.37 3.90
C ARG A 465 15.59 -10.82 4.70
N LEU A 466 14.61 -9.94 4.89
CA LEU A 466 13.37 -10.27 5.62
C LEU A 466 12.54 -11.31 4.86
N GLU A 467 12.41 -11.18 3.53
CA GLU A 467 11.74 -12.18 2.70
C GLU A 467 12.43 -13.56 2.80
N LYS A 468 13.76 -13.60 2.73
CA LYS A 468 14.55 -14.84 2.92
C LYS A 468 14.35 -15.45 4.31
N LYS A 469 14.22 -14.64 5.37
CA LYS A 469 13.94 -15.15 6.73
C LYS A 469 12.59 -15.88 6.78
N ILE A 470 11.53 -15.27 6.24
CA ILE A 470 10.20 -15.89 6.19
C ILE A 470 10.24 -17.19 5.36
N LEU A 471 10.88 -17.16 4.18
CA LEU A 471 11.00 -18.34 3.31
C LEU A 471 11.78 -19.48 3.97
N LYS A 472 12.88 -19.17 4.69
CA LYS A 472 13.66 -20.16 5.44
C LYS A 472 12.87 -20.77 6.59
N ALA A 473 12.03 -19.99 7.27
CA ALA A 473 11.14 -20.51 8.30
C ALA A 473 10.05 -21.44 7.73
N CYS A 474 9.48 -21.12 6.55
CA CYS A 474 8.58 -22.04 5.84
C CYS A 474 9.27 -23.35 5.45
N LEU A 475 10.50 -23.26 4.93
CA LEU A 475 11.29 -24.44 4.58
C LEU A 475 11.52 -25.32 5.82
N GLN A 476 11.95 -24.72 6.93
CA GLN A 476 12.15 -25.44 8.18
C GLN A 476 10.85 -26.10 8.67
N ALA A 477 9.73 -25.38 8.67
CA ALA A 477 8.44 -25.93 9.06
C ALA A 477 8.01 -27.12 8.18
N THR A 478 8.33 -27.08 6.89
CA THR A 478 8.07 -28.18 5.95
C THR A 478 8.95 -29.39 6.26
N VAL A 479 10.24 -29.19 6.50
CA VAL A 479 11.19 -30.24 6.90
C VAL A 479 10.78 -30.88 8.23
N ASP A 480 10.34 -30.08 9.21
CA ASP A 480 9.88 -30.59 10.50
C ASP A 480 8.64 -31.49 10.35
N LEU A 481 7.75 -31.18 9.39
CA LEU A 481 6.60 -32.03 9.05
C LEU A 481 7.04 -33.34 8.38
N ILE A 482 8.05 -33.29 7.49
CA ILE A 482 8.63 -34.49 6.87
C ILE A 482 9.22 -35.41 7.95
N ASN A 483 9.94 -34.86 8.92
CA ASN A 483 10.56 -35.63 10.01
C ASN A 483 9.53 -36.30 10.95
N GLN A 484 8.26 -35.87 10.90
CA GLN A 484 7.16 -36.49 11.65
C GLN A 484 6.45 -37.59 10.87
N LEU A 485 6.77 -37.79 9.59
CA LEU A 485 6.19 -38.86 8.79
C LEU A 485 6.76 -40.23 9.20
N PRO A 486 5.96 -41.32 9.09
CA PRO A 486 6.47 -42.67 9.30
C PRO A 486 7.60 -43.03 8.33
N ASP A 487 8.57 -43.84 8.77
CA ASP A 487 9.77 -44.24 7.99
C ASP A 487 9.48 -44.86 6.62
N HIS A 488 8.31 -45.50 6.46
CA HIS A 488 7.89 -46.12 5.19
C HIS A 488 7.24 -45.14 4.20
N SER A 489 7.24 -43.83 4.49
CA SER A 489 6.73 -42.79 3.60
C SER A 489 7.77 -42.48 2.52
N LEU A 490 7.82 -43.33 1.49
CA LEU A 490 8.74 -43.19 0.36
C LEU A 490 8.07 -42.48 -0.82
N ALA A 491 8.77 -41.52 -1.41
CA ALA A 491 8.45 -40.84 -2.67
C ALA A 491 9.48 -41.27 -3.75
N PRO A 492 9.19 -41.17 -5.06
CA PRO A 492 8.11 -40.42 -5.70
C PRO A 492 6.79 -41.20 -5.78
N CYS A 493 5.68 -40.48 -5.62
CA CYS A 493 4.34 -40.98 -5.90
C CYS A 493 3.90 -40.43 -7.27
N PRO A 494 3.24 -41.23 -8.12
CA PRO A 494 2.73 -40.74 -9.39
C PRO A 494 1.75 -39.57 -9.15
N ALA A 495 2.07 -38.41 -9.71
CA ALA A 495 1.22 -37.22 -9.65
C ALA A 495 1.33 -36.45 -10.98
N PRO A 496 0.78 -37.01 -12.08
CA PRO A 496 0.92 -36.42 -13.42
C PRO A 496 0.34 -35.01 -13.52
N TYR A 497 -0.56 -34.65 -12.60
CA TYR A 497 -1.24 -33.36 -12.55
C TYR A 497 -1.05 -32.64 -11.21
N ALA A 498 0.11 -32.83 -10.57
CA ALA A 498 0.46 -32.12 -9.34
C ALA A 498 0.20 -30.60 -9.49
N PRO A 499 -0.26 -29.90 -8.43
CA PRO A 499 -0.50 -28.47 -8.50
C PRO A 499 0.80 -27.73 -8.82
N ASP A 500 0.71 -26.68 -9.64
CA ASP A 500 1.85 -25.85 -9.98
C ASP A 500 2.09 -24.78 -8.91
N LEU A 501 3.24 -24.86 -8.23
CA LEU A 501 3.71 -23.83 -7.32
C LEU A 501 4.52 -22.80 -8.12
N LYS A 502 3.86 -21.72 -8.49
CA LYS A 502 4.43 -20.72 -9.39
C LYS A 502 5.64 -20.04 -8.75
N CYS A 503 6.80 -20.21 -9.37
CA CYS A 503 7.94 -19.33 -9.19
C CYS A 503 7.61 -17.99 -9.84
N ILE A 504 7.94 -16.89 -9.16
CA ILE A 504 7.44 -15.56 -9.55
C ILE A 504 7.93 -15.13 -10.95
N PHE A 505 9.01 -15.72 -11.45
CA PHE A 505 9.54 -15.48 -12.80
C PHE A 505 8.60 -15.91 -13.93
N GLU A 506 7.62 -16.79 -13.68
CA GLU A 506 6.68 -17.27 -14.72
C GLU A 506 5.33 -16.56 -14.71
N SER A 507 5.11 -15.59 -13.82
CA SER A 507 3.83 -14.87 -13.74
C SER A 507 3.83 -13.58 -14.57
N LEU A 508 4.40 -13.59 -15.78
CA LEU A 508 3.89 -12.72 -16.85
C LEU A 508 2.56 -13.34 -17.28
N TYR A 509 1.49 -12.55 -17.27
CA TYR A 509 0.10 -12.99 -17.42
C TYR A 509 -0.48 -13.67 -16.19
N LEU A 510 -0.94 -12.88 -15.21
CA LEU A 510 -2.17 -13.16 -14.46
C LEU A 510 -2.56 -11.89 -13.72
N PHE A 511 -3.47 -11.13 -14.34
CA PHE A 511 -4.12 -9.96 -13.77
C PHE A 511 -4.74 -10.30 -12.40
N THR A 512 -4.33 -9.61 -11.36
CA THR A 512 -5.04 -9.58 -10.08
C THR A 512 -5.43 -8.15 -9.74
N VAL A 513 -6.68 -7.81 -10.03
CA VAL A 513 -7.38 -6.70 -9.39
C VAL A 513 -7.49 -7.05 -7.91
N SER A 514 -6.80 -6.31 -7.04
CA SER A 514 -7.00 -6.44 -5.59
C SER A 514 -8.40 -5.92 -5.23
N VAL A 515 -9.36 -6.83 -5.08
CA VAL A 515 -10.68 -6.50 -4.52
C VAL A 515 -10.52 -6.41 -3.00
N VAL A 516 -10.45 -5.20 -2.46
CA VAL A 516 -10.52 -4.97 -1.02
C VAL A 516 -11.98 -5.11 -0.56
N LYS A 517 -12.26 -6.14 0.23
CA LYS A 517 -13.59 -6.38 0.80
C LYS A 517 -13.82 -5.43 1.99
N PHE A 518 -14.69 -4.45 1.84
CA PHE A 518 -15.17 -3.62 2.95
C PHE A 518 -16.52 -4.15 3.47
N VAL A 519 -16.60 -4.41 4.78
CA VAL A 519 -17.88 -4.65 5.47
C VAL A 519 -18.31 -3.32 6.11
N ILE A 520 -19.32 -2.68 5.52
CA ILE A 520 -19.92 -1.47 6.08
C ILE A 520 -21.04 -1.91 7.05
N HIS A 521 -20.90 -1.59 8.33
CA HIS A 521 -22.03 -1.65 9.28
C HIS A 521 -22.75 -0.29 9.26
N SER A 522 -23.95 -0.27 8.66
CA SER A 522 -24.91 0.82 8.78
C SER A 522 -26.16 0.27 9.46
N ASN A 523 -26.65 0.97 10.47
CA ASN A 523 -27.80 0.57 11.29
C ASN A 523 -29.02 0.27 10.41
N GLY A 524 -29.48 -0.99 10.44
CA GLY A 524 -30.88 -1.34 10.15
C GLY A 524 -31.19 -2.07 8.84
N HIS A 525 -30.28 -2.19 7.87
CA HIS A 525 -30.52 -3.05 6.69
C HIS A 525 -29.24 -3.68 6.15
N ARG A 526 -29.18 -5.02 6.13
CA ARG A 526 -28.13 -5.78 5.43
C ARG A 526 -28.34 -5.66 3.91
N LEU A 527 -27.66 -4.71 3.29
CA LEU A 527 -27.44 -4.70 1.85
C LEU A 527 -26.04 -5.24 1.56
N THR A 528 -25.95 -6.55 1.34
CA THR A 528 -24.78 -7.17 0.70
C THR A 528 -24.78 -6.75 -0.76
N ARG A 529 -24.13 -5.62 -1.07
CA ARG A 529 -23.93 -5.18 -2.45
C ARG A 529 -22.58 -5.71 -2.93
N TRP A 530 -22.62 -6.66 -3.86
CA TRP A 530 -21.47 -7.05 -4.65
C TRP A 530 -21.20 -5.93 -5.65
N ILE A 531 -20.15 -5.14 -5.43
CA ILE A 531 -19.64 -4.25 -6.48
C ILE A 531 -18.60 -5.07 -7.24
N SER A 532 -19.04 -5.65 -8.35
CA SER A 532 -18.16 -6.25 -9.35
C SER A 532 -17.46 -5.14 -10.11
N PHE A 533 -16.13 -5.03 -9.99
CA PHE A 533 -15.32 -4.31 -10.99
C PHE A 533 -15.22 -5.22 -12.22
N SER A 534 -16.23 -5.16 -13.10
CA SER A 534 -16.22 -5.85 -14.38
C SER A 534 -15.88 -4.86 -15.49
N GLY A 535 -14.65 -4.88 -15.97
CA GLY A 535 -14.34 -4.49 -17.35
C GLY A 535 -14.54 -5.72 -18.23
N PHE A 536 -15.69 -5.81 -18.90
CA PHE A 536 -15.94 -6.87 -19.89
C PHE A 536 -15.30 -6.47 -21.22
N TRP A 537 -14.37 -7.28 -21.72
CA TRP A 537 -14.02 -7.31 -23.14
C TRP A 537 -14.99 -8.26 -23.84
N ARG A 538 -15.69 -7.76 -24.87
CA ARG A 538 -16.39 -8.60 -25.86
C ARG A 538 -15.57 -8.59 -27.14
N LEU A 539 -15.13 -9.80 -27.51
CA LEU A 539 -14.81 -10.34 -28.85
C LEU A 539 -14.82 -9.35 -30.02
N ILE A 540 -13.71 -9.30 -30.77
CA ILE A 540 -13.47 -10.13 -31.98
C ILE A 540 -12.05 -10.68 -31.88
#